data_AF-A0A3Q8VR25-F1
#
_entry.id   AF-A0A3Q8VR25-F1
#
_cell.length_a   1.000
_cell.length_b   1.000
_cell.length_c   1.000
_cell.angle_alpha   90.00
_cell.angle_beta   90.00
_cell.angle_gamma   90.00
#
_symmetry.space_group_name_H-M   'P 1'
#
loop_
_entity.id
_entity.type
_entity.pdbx_description
1 polymer ?
#
loop_
_entity_poly.entity_id
_entity_poly.type
_entity_poly.pdbx_seq_one_letter_code
_entity_poly.pdbx_strand_id
1 'polypeptide(L)'
;MLDPEEAERRAAEFLTEESRAWGMSSNVRIIPEYCFTDKGRFIAPYDHVEYLDHGRQDMQLGGNLPVAVDLNTGACSFITWDEADDLMERDLL
;
A
#
# COMPACT_ATOMS: atom_id res chain seq x y z
N MET A 1 8.87 -10.00 15.35
CA MET A 1 7.93 -9.00 14.81
C MET A 1 8.76 -7.93 14.15
N LEU A 2 8.52 -7.63 12.88
CA LEU A 2 9.17 -6.55 12.16
C LEU A 2 8.79 -5.23 12.79
N ASP A 3 9.74 -4.29 12.81
CA ASP A 3 9.42 -2.90 13.13
C ASP A 3 8.71 -2.22 11.93
N PRO A 4 8.09 -1.05 12.14
CA PRO A 4 7.37 -0.35 11.08
C PRO A 4 8.26 0.04 9.88
N GLU A 5 9.53 0.40 10.12
CA GLU A 5 10.45 0.82 9.06
C GLU A 5 10.79 -0.35 8.11
N GLU A 6 11.08 -1.52 8.67
CA GLU A 6 11.33 -2.74 7.91
C GLU A 6 10.05 -3.25 7.21
N ALA A 7 8.88 -3.11 7.85
CA ALA A 7 7.61 -3.44 7.22
C ALA A 7 7.29 -2.53 6.02
N GLU A 8 7.52 -1.22 6.16
CA GLU A 8 7.36 -0.24 5.08
C GLU A 8 8.32 -0.54 3.92
N ARG A 9 9.60 -0.81 4.22
CA ARG A 9 10.60 -1.18 3.21
C ARG A 9 10.15 -2.40 2.41
N ARG A 10 9.66 -3.45 3.08
CA ARG A 10 9.14 -4.66 2.40
C ARG A 10 7.92 -4.37 1.56
N ALA A 11 6.99 -3.55 2.06
CA ALA A 11 5.83 -3.14 1.28
C ALA A 11 6.24 -2.38 0.00
N ALA A 12 7.20 -1.47 0.11
CA ALA A 12 7.72 -0.70 -1.02
C ALA A 12 8.44 -1.60 -2.04
N GLU A 13 9.22 -2.58 -1.59
CA GLU A 13 9.89 -3.57 -2.46
C GLU A 13 8.89 -4.43 -3.20
N PHE A 14 7.92 -5.01 -2.50
CA PHE A 14 6.82 -5.78 -3.09
C PHE A 14 6.05 -4.95 -4.12
N LEU A 15 5.68 -3.72 -3.76
CA LEU A 15 4.96 -2.82 -4.65
C LEU A 15 5.77 -2.51 -5.92
N THR A 16 7.07 -2.26 -5.78
CA THR A 16 7.98 -1.96 -6.90
C THR A 16 8.11 -3.16 -7.85
N GLU A 17 8.01 -4.39 -7.35
CA GLU A 17 8.05 -5.58 -8.19
C GLU A 17 6.72 -5.79 -8.93
N GLU A 18 5.59 -5.72 -8.21
CA GLU A 18 4.25 -5.90 -8.77
C GLU A 18 3.89 -4.80 -9.78
N SER A 19 4.29 -3.55 -9.51
CA SER A 19 3.91 -2.40 -10.34
C SER A 19 4.56 -2.39 -11.72
N ARG A 20 5.65 -3.15 -11.93
CA ARG A 20 6.36 -3.22 -13.23
C ARG A 20 5.45 -3.62 -14.38
N ALA A 21 4.44 -4.45 -14.11
CA ALA A 21 3.50 -4.91 -15.12
C ALA A 21 2.40 -3.90 -15.47
N TRP A 22 2.27 -2.79 -14.72
CA TRP A 22 1.15 -1.85 -14.83
C TRP A 22 1.35 -0.76 -15.91
N GLY A 23 2.44 -0.82 -16.67
CA GLY A 23 2.70 0.12 -17.77
C GLY A 23 2.85 1.56 -17.28
N MET A 24 2.01 2.47 -17.77
CA MET A 24 2.07 3.89 -17.42
C MET A 24 1.79 4.17 -15.94
N SER A 25 1.12 3.25 -15.23
CA SER A 25 0.80 3.36 -13.81
C SER A 25 1.84 2.72 -12.89
N SER A 26 2.99 2.31 -13.42
CA SER A 26 4.03 1.58 -12.67
C SER A 26 4.80 2.44 -11.66
N ASN A 27 4.79 3.77 -11.82
CA ASN A 27 5.54 4.67 -10.95
C ASN A 27 4.73 5.06 -9.71
N VAL A 28 4.78 4.19 -8.70
CA VAL A 28 4.01 4.30 -7.46
C VAL A 28 4.91 4.35 -6.24
N ARG A 29 4.40 4.90 -5.13
CA ARG A 29 5.08 4.96 -3.84
C ARG A 29 4.07 4.77 -2.71
N ILE A 30 4.49 4.10 -1.64
CA ILE A 30 3.76 4.07 -0.36
C ILE A 30 3.50 5.52 0.11
N ILE A 31 2.39 5.75 0.79
CA ILE A 31 2.07 7.02 1.46
C ILE A 31 2.28 6.82 2.97
N PRO A 32 3.47 7.17 3.52
CA PRO A 32 3.84 6.82 4.89
C PRO A 32 2.88 7.39 5.94
N GLU A 33 2.28 8.55 5.66
CA GLU A 33 1.36 9.23 6.57
C GLU A 33 0.04 8.47 6.77
N TYR A 34 -0.29 7.55 5.86
CA TYR A 34 -1.48 6.70 5.92
C TYR A 34 -1.19 5.24 6.24
N CYS A 35 0.07 4.90 6.54
CA CYS A 35 0.42 3.56 6.98
C CYS A 35 -0.06 3.30 8.41
N PHE A 36 -0.57 2.09 8.67
CA PHE A 36 -1.02 1.68 9.99
C PHE A 36 -0.83 0.19 10.22
N THR A 37 -1.04 -0.26 11.47
CA THR A 37 -1.02 -1.69 11.81
C THR A 37 -2.43 -2.14 12.19
N ASP A 38 -2.88 -3.25 11.59
CA ASP A 38 -4.13 -3.92 11.96
C ASP A 38 -3.94 -5.43 12.05
N LYS A 39 -4.46 -6.03 13.12
CA LYS A 39 -4.48 -7.50 13.33
C LYS A 39 -3.12 -8.20 13.07
N GLY A 40 -2.01 -7.54 13.44
CA GLY A 40 -0.65 -8.09 13.27
C GLY A 40 -0.06 -7.92 11.87
N ARG A 41 -0.67 -7.08 11.02
CA ARG A 41 -0.19 -6.72 9.69
C ARG A 41 0.04 -5.22 9.59
N PHE A 42 1.08 -4.84 8.87
CA PHE A 42 1.29 -3.46 8.43
C PHE A 42 0.53 -3.24 7.13
N ILE A 43 -0.31 -2.22 7.08
CA ILE A 43 -1.13 -1.84 5.92
C ILE A 43 -0.55 -0.56 5.34
N ALA A 44 -0.20 -0.60 4.06
CA ALA A 44 0.56 0.42 3.37
C ALA A 44 -0.21 0.89 2.12
N PRO A 45 -1.02 1.96 2.25
CA PRO A 45 -1.59 2.64 1.10
C PRO A 45 -0.50 3.20 0.18
N TYR A 46 -0.79 3.29 -1.11
CA TYR A 46 0.12 3.84 -2.11
C TYR A 46 -0.65 4.59 -3.19
N ASP A 47 0.05 5.42 -3.94
CA ASP A 47 -0.51 6.07 -5.12
C ASP A 47 0.61 6.36 -6.13
N HIS A 48 0.23 6.88 -7.29
CA HIS A 48 1.15 7.27 -8.34
C HIS A 48 1.95 8.51 -7.95
N VAL A 49 3.26 8.50 -8.22
CA VAL A 49 4.19 9.58 -7.85
C VAL A 49 3.76 10.92 -8.46
N GLU A 50 3.32 10.94 -9.71
CA GLU A 50 2.81 12.16 -10.38
C GLU A 50 1.58 12.76 -9.67
N TYR A 51 0.72 11.94 -9.06
CA TYR A 51 -0.39 12.44 -8.26
C TYR A 51 0.14 13.02 -6.93
N LEU A 52 0.99 12.28 -6.24
CA LEU A 52 1.52 12.66 -4.92
C LEU A 52 2.38 13.93 -4.97
N ASP A 53 3.32 14.00 -5.91
CA ASP A 53 4.36 15.05 -5.95
C ASP A 53 3.93 16.25 -6.81
N HIS A 54 2.99 16.06 -7.75
CA HIS A 54 2.59 17.09 -8.72
C HIS A 54 1.09 17.34 -8.81
N GLY A 55 0.27 16.63 -8.02
CA GLY A 55 -1.18 16.84 -7.96
C GLY A 55 -1.92 16.46 -9.24
N ARG A 56 -1.32 15.65 -10.12
CA ARG A 56 -1.93 15.21 -11.39
C ARG A 56 -3.09 14.26 -11.14
N GLN A 57 -4.30 14.81 -11.11
CA GLN A 57 -5.54 14.08 -10.82
C GLN A 57 -5.79 12.92 -11.80
N ASP A 58 -5.33 13.04 -13.05
CA ASP A 58 -5.45 11.98 -14.06
C ASP A 58 -4.56 10.76 -13.80
N MET A 59 -3.57 10.90 -12.92
CA MET A 59 -2.65 9.83 -12.53
C MET A 59 -3.04 9.21 -11.18
N GLN A 60 -4.06 9.74 -10.49
CA GLN A 60 -4.51 9.19 -9.22
C GLN A 60 -4.99 7.75 -9.40
N LEU A 61 -4.47 6.85 -8.57
CA LEU A 61 -4.94 5.47 -8.52
C LEU A 61 -6.16 5.42 -7.59
N GLY A 62 -7.35 5.55 -8.17
CA GLY A 62 -8.60 5.35 -7.44
C GLY A 62 -8.93 3.86 -7.29
N GLY A 63 -9.16 3.40 -6.06
CA GLY A 63 -9.63 2.04 -5.77
C GLY A 63 -8.55 0.96 -5.88
N ASN A 64 -7.27 1.33 -5.81
CA ASN A 64 -6.18 0.37 -5.62
C ASN A 64 -6.21 -0.19 -4.19
N LEU A 65 -5.84 -1.46 -4.06
CA LEU A 65 -5.83 -2.14 -2.76
C LEU A 65 -4.46 -1.92 -2.09
N PRO A 66 -4.40 -1.44 -0.84
CA PRO A 66 -3.17 -1.33 -0.07
C PRO A 66 -2.35 -2.62 -0.01
N VAL A 67 -1.04 -2.48 0.22
CA VAL A 67 -0.16 -3.62 0.49
C VAL A 67 -0.24 -3.96 1.98
N ALA A 68 -0.48 -5.23 2.30
CA ALA A 68 -0.34 -5.77 3.64
C ALA A 68 0.98 -6.54 3.79
N VAL A 69 1.64 -6.33 4.93
CA VAL A 69 2.83 -7.08 5.34
C VAL A 69 2.55 -7.77 6.67
N ASP A 70 2.64 -9.09 6.69
CA ASP A 70 2.56 -9.85 7.94
C ASP A 70 3.78 -9.51 8.83
N LEU A 71 3.55 -8.96 10.02
CA LEU A 71 4.65 -8.48 10.87
C LEU A 71 5.48 -9.62 11.49
N ASN A 72 5.04 -10.87 11.42
CA ASN A 72 5.77 -11.99 12.00
C ASN A 72 6.67 -12.69 10.97
N THR A 73 6.21 -12.76 9.72
CA THR A 73 6.85 -13.49 8.62
C THR A 73 7.46 -12.56 7.58
N GLY A 74 6.95 -11.34 7.47
CA GLY A 74 7.28 -10.38 6.42
C GLY A 74 6.74 -10.76 5.05
N ALA A 75 5.75 -11.65 4.97
CA ALA A 75 5.04 -11.97 3.74
C ALA A 75 4.21 -10.76 3.29
N CYS A 76 4.26 -10.46 1.99
CA CYS A 76 3.58 -9.31 1.40
C CYS A 76 2.45 -9.77 0.46
N SER A 77 1.35 -9.03 0.45
CA SER A 77 0.22 -9.25 -0.45
C SER A 77 -0.59 -7.97 -0.55
N PHE A 78 -1.30 -7.73 -1.65
CA PHE A 78 -2.40 -6.77 -1.63
C PHE A 78 -3.52 -7.28 -0.70
N ILE A 79 -4.15 -6.39 0.06
CA ILE A 79 -5.37 -6.75 0.79
C ILE A 79 -6.47 -7.15 -0.17
N THR A 80 -7.40 -7.98 0.27
CA THR A 80 -8.58 -8.31 -0.55
C THR A 80 -9.62 -7.17 -0.51
N TRP A 81 -10.59 -7.20 -1.42
CA TRP A 81 -11.74 -6.29 -1.37
C TRP A 81 -12.53 -6.44 -0.07
N ASP A 82 -12.78 -7.67 0.38
CA ASP A 82 -13.48 -7.91 1.66
C ASP A 82 -12.71 -7.30 2.85
N GLU A 83 -11.38 -7.32 2.81
CA GLU A 83 -10.55 -6.68 3.83
C GLU A 83 -10.56 -5.15 3.73
N ALA A 84 -10.54 -4.61 2.51
CA ALA A 84 -10.70 -3.18 2.29
C ALA A 84 -12.06 -2.68 2.81
N ASP A 85 -13.12 -3.44 2.57
CA ASP A 85 -14.47 -3.15 3.06
C ASP A 85 -14.53 -3.15 4.61
N ASP A 86 -13.97 -4.17 5.29
CA ASP A 86 -13.86 -4.19 6.76
C ASP A 86 -13.09 -2.96 7.29
N LEU A 87 -12.01 -2.58 6.64
CA LEU A 87 -11.20 -1.42 7.04
C LEU A 87 -11.95 -0.09 6.84
N MET A 88 -12.69 0.06 5.74
CA MET A 88 -13.53 1.24 5.49
C MET A 88 -14.69 1.35 6.49
N GLU A 89 -15.36 0.24 6.81
CA GLU A 89 -16.41 0.22 7.86
C GLU A 89 -15.87 0.64 9.24
N ARG A 90 -14.57 0.47 9.45
CA ARG A 90 -13.84 0.83 10.68
C ARG A 90 -13.15 2.19 10.59
N ASP A 91 -13.33 2.95 9.51
CA ASP A 91 -12.73 4.27 9.27
C ASP A 91 -11.18 4.25 9.29
N LEU A 92 -10.60 3.17 8.74
CA LEU A 92 -9.15 2.97 8.64
C LEU A 92 -8.59 3.13 7.22
N LEU A 93 -9.47 3.25 6.21
CA LEU A 93 -9.16 3.51 4.80
C LEU A 93 -10.12 4.53 4.21
#